data_AF-D1Z2H4-F1
#
_entry.id   AF-D1Z2H4-F1
#
_cell.length_a   1.000
_cell.length_b   1.000
_cell.length_c   1.000
_cell.angle_alpha   90.00
_cell.angle_beta   90.00
_cell.angle_gamma   90.00
#
_symmetry.space_group_name_H-M   'P 1'
#
loop_
_entity.id
_entity.type
_entity.pdbx_description
1 polymer ?
#
loop_
_entity_poly.entity_id
_entity_poly.type
_entity_poly.pdbx_seq_one_letter_code
_entity_poly.pdbx_strand_id
1 'polypeptide(L)'
;MATLIGSSGAGDDLIRKLHEMGVSRSCTTIKEVMERRDAIDQVIALERERQERLLEKERRTLRSGMRKHALLDSLLFFNKNKKSREYLKRIDHLDKNKDAIIENNLLYLYREKDVLDRVTREYRSELKGYYGELLVMDTLERLGDEYYVLSDVRITREFGHKFDGKMLKSARVDHVVVSRKGVYCIETKNWNLRWKSEDRPTPGEQARRASYLLYRYLKYTCDIPRIRVMSIVLYTNTTVKGKEDFVRFLRYEDFPAYLEARQEILSDEEVSRVLECLGSRDIKFDDKLPESEKEVSKEGEATVELSLLEEVSGGETV
;
A
#
# COMPACT_ATOMS: atom_id res chain seq x y z
N MET A 1 -7.77 22.22 -4.68
CA MET A 1 -7.24 20.93 -4.19
C MET A 1 -7.37 19.97 -5.35
N ALA A 2 -6.31 19.24 -5.65
CA ALA A 2 -6.27 18.37 -6.82
C ALA A 2 -7.33 17.27 -6.73
N THR A 3 -7.77 16.79 -7.89
CA THR A 3 -8.69 15.66 -7.96
C THR A 3 -7.90 14.36 -7.85
N LEU A 4 -8.01 13.66 -6.72
CA LEU A 4 -7.37 12.37 -6.49
C LEU A 4 -8.25 11.21 -6.97
N ILE A 5 -7.69 10.33 -7.80
CA ILE A 5 -8.33 9.15 -8.37
C ILE A 5 -7.52 7.91 -7.99
N GLY A 6 -8.00 7.15 -7.01
CA GLY A 6 -7.37 5.91 -6.54
C GLY A 6 -6.75 6.01 -5.14
N SER A 7 -6.11 4.92 -4.73
CA SER A 7 -5.50 4.69 -3.41
C SER A 7 -4.01 4.35 -3.54
N SER A 8 -3.31 4.26 -2.41
CA SER A 8 -1.91 3.82 -2.38
C SER A 8 -1.80 2.35 -2.81
N GLY A 9 -1.04 2.11 -3.88
CA GLY A 9 -0.82 0.78 -4.42
C GLY A 9 -0.01 -0.12 -3.47
N ALA A 10 0.95 0.46 -2.75
CA ALA A 10 1.72 -0.27 -1.74
C ALA A 10 0.86 -0.64 -0.51
N GLY A 11 -0.08 0.23 -0.14
CA GLY A 11 -1.03 -0.02 0.96
C GLY A 11 -1.94 -1.21 0.66
N ASP A 12 -2.53 -1.23 -0.53
CA ASP A 12 -3.43 -2.30 -0.97
C ASP A 12 -2.73 -3.66 -1.06
N ASP A 13 -1.50 -3.69 -1.58
CA ASP A 13 -0.69 -4.91 -1.62
C ASP A 13 -0.30 -5.40 -0.24
N LEU A 14 0.03 -4.49 0.67
CA LEU A 14 0.38 -4.87 2.03
C LEU A 14 -0.85 -5.43 2.74
N ILE A 15 -2.01 -4.78 2.67
CA ILE A 15 -3.26 -5.29 3.26
C ILE A 15 -3.62 -6.69 2.77
N ARG A 16 -3.49 -6.94 1.46
CA ARG A 16 -3.73 -8.26 0.88
C ARG A 16 -2.84 -9.34 1.50
N LYS A 17 -1.53 -9.08 1.61
CA LYS A 17 -0.58 -9.99 2.27
C LYS A 17 -0.94 -10.19 3.76
N LEU A 18 -1.39 -9.15 4.44
CA LEU A 18 -1.81 -9.23 5.84
C LEU A 18 -3.02 -10.15 6.04
N HIS A 19 -4.01 -10.05 5.16
CA HIS A 19 -5.17 -10.94 5.20
C HIS A 19 -4.78 -12.39 4.91
N GLU A 20 -3.84 -12.65 4.00
CA GLU A 20 -3.29 -13.98 3.75
C GLU A 20 -2.57 -14.57 4.99
N MET A 21 -2.00 -13.72 5.84
CA MET A 21 -1.34 -14.12 7.09
C MET A 21 -2.29 -14.26 8.29
N GLY A 22 -3.59 -14.02 8.09
CA GLY A 22 -4.61 -14.17 9.12
C GLY A 22 -4.85 -12.92 9.98
N VAL A 23 -4.37 -11.74 9.57
CA VAL A 23 -4.84 -10.47 10.15
C VAL A 23 -6.34 -10.34 9.88
N SER A 24 -7.08 -9.83 10.86
CA SER A 24 -8.53 -9.64 10.74
C SER A 24 -8.88 -8.86 9.46
N ARG A 25 -9.85 -9.39 8.71
CA ARG A 25 -10.42 -8.69 7.53
C ARG A 25 -11.17 -7.41 7.90
N SER A 26 -11.42 -7.16 9.18
CA SER A 26 -11.95 -5.89 9.66
C SER A 26 -10.93 -4.75 9.56
N CYS A 27 -9.63 -5.06 9.49
CA CYS A 27 -8.59 -4.08 9.20
C CYS A 27 -8.50 -3.93 7.68
N THR A 28 -8.98 -2.80 7.18
CA THR A 28 -9.01 -2.45 5.75
C THR A 28 -7.84 -1.56 5.37
N THR A 29 -7.25 -0.84 6.33
CA THR A 29 -6.09 0.04 6.09
C THR A 29 -4.90 -0.32 6.95
N ILE A 30 -3.69 0.01 6.49
CA ILE A 30 -2.46 -0.21 7.26
C ILE A 30 -2.46 0.61 8.55
N LYS A 31 -3.10 1.78 8.53
CA LYS A 31 -3.28 2.61 9.72
C LYS A 31 -4.04 1.86 10.81
N GLU A 32 -5.17 1.25 10.47
CA GLU A 32 -5.95 0.42 11.41
C GLU A 32 -5.14 -0.77 11.94
N VAL A 33 -4.31 -1.40 11.10
CA VAL A 33 -3.43 -2.50 11.53
C VAL A 33 -2.40 -2.02 12.57
N MET A 34 -1.81 -0.84 12.36
CA MET A 34 -0.85 -0.27 13.31
C MET A 34 -1.52 0.17 14.61
N GLU A 35 -2.69 0.82 14.52
CA GLU A 35 -3.49 1.19 15.69
C GLU A 35 -3.91 -0.06 16.49
N ARG A 36 -4.34 -1.12 15.80
CA ARG A 36 -4.70 -2.40 16.41
C ARG A 36 -3.50 -3.03 17.12
N ARG A 37 -2.31 -2.98 16.51
CA ARG A 37 -1.07 -3.46 17.11
C ARG A 37 -0.76 -2.70 18.40
N ASP A 38 -0.81 -1.38 18.38
CA ASP A 38 -0.45 -0.58 19.55
C ASP A 38 -1.48 -0.75 20.69
N ALA A 39 -2.73 -1.08 20.35
CA ALA A 39 -3.80 -1.37 21.30
C ALA A 39 -3.86 -2.83 21.79
N ILE A 40 -3.23 -3.80 21.11
CA ILE A 40 -3.48 -5.24 21.35
C ILE A 40 -3.15 -5.68 22.78
N ASP A 41 -2.12 -5.09 23.39
CA ASP A 41 -1.71 -5.39 24.77
C ASP A 41 -2.76 -4.92 25.79
N GLN A 42 -3.37 -3.75 25.55
CA GLN A 42 -4.47 -3.26 26.38
C GLN A 42 -5.71 -4.14 26.21
N VAL A 43 -5.98 -4.60 24.99
CA VAL A 43 -7.10 -5.52 24.70
C VAL A 43 -6.91 -6.85 25.41
N ILE A 44 -5.70 -7.41 25.40
CA ILE A 44 -5.37 -8.65 26.13
C ILE A 44 -5.56 -8.46 27.63
N ALA A 45 -5.10 -7.33 28.20
CA ALA A 45 -5.26 -7.05 29.62
C ALA A 45 -6.73 -6.92 30.02
N LEU A 46 -7.54 -6.20 29.23
CA LEU A 46 -8.97 -6.04 29.47
C LEU A 46 -9.74 -7.36 29.35
N GLU A 47 -9.44 -8.18 28.34
CA GLU A 47 -10.10 -9.46 28.16
C GLU A 47 -9.68 -10.44 29.27
N ARG A 48 -8.41 -10.43 29.71
CA ARG A 48 -7.97 -11.18 30.88
C ARG A 48 -8.81 -10.84 32.11
N GLU A 49 -8.95 -9.55 32.43
CA GLU A 49 -9.74 -9.09 33.57
C GLU A 49 -11.21 -9.53 33.45
N ARG A 50 -11.78 -9.43 32.25
CA ARG A 50 -13.14 -9.90 31.97
C ARG A 50 -13.29 -11.40 32.25
N GLN A 51 -12.35 -12.22 31.79
CA GLN A 51 -12.35 -13.67 32.03
C GLN A 51 -12.23 -13.99 33.52
N GLU A 52 -11.40 -13.26 34.27
CA GLU A 52 -11.30 -13.41 35.72
C GLU A 52 -12.63 -13.12 36.43
N ARG A 53 -13.31 -12.02 36.06
CA ARG A 53 -14.62 -11.68 36.62
C ARG A 53 -15.68 -12.76 36.31
N LEU A 54 -15.64 -13.36 35.13
CA LEU A 54 -16.55 -14.44 34.74
C LEU A 54 -16.31 -15.70 35.57
N LEU A 55 -15.05 -16.10 35.73
CA LEU A 55 -14.69 -17.24 36.58
C LEU A 55 -15.07 -17.00 38.04
N GLU A 56 -14.89 -15.77 38.55
CA GLU A 56 -15.30 -15.44 39.91
C GLU A 56 -16.83 -15.51 40.10
N LYS A 57 -17.60 -15.02 39.12
CA LYS A 57 -19.06 -15.15 39.12
C LYS A 57 -19.51 -16.61 39.08
N GLU A 58 -18.86 -17.45 38.26
CA GLU A 58 -19.12 -18.89 38.23
C GLU A 58 -18.85 -19.50 39.62
N ARG A 59 -17.68 -19.21 40.22
CA ARG A 59 -17.32 -19.68 41.57
C ARG A 59 -18.34 -19.25 42.62
N ARG A 60 -18.78 -17.99 42.63
CA ARG A 60 -19.81 -17.48 43.56
C ARG A 60 -21.13 -18.23 43.38
N THR A 61 -21.54 -18.47 42.13
CA THR A 61 -22.77 -19.19 41.80
C THR A 61 -22.70 -20.64 42.29
N LEU A 62 -21.59 -21.34 42.02
CA LEU A 62 -21.33 -22.72 42.48
C LEU A 62 -21.31 -22.81 44.01
N ARG A 63 -20.68 -21.85 44.71
CA ARG A 63 -20.68 -21.79 46.18
C ARG A 63 -22.08 -21.57 46.74
N SER A 64 -22.89 -20.71 46.13
CA SER A 64 -24.28 -20.49 46.54
C SER A 64 -25.13 -21.75 46.33
N GLY A 65 -24.95 -22.43 45.20
CA GLY A 65 -25.64 -23.69 44.89
C GLY A 65 -25.27 -24.79 45.88
N MET A 66 -23.98 -24.91 46.21
CA MET A 66 -23.49 -25.83 47.23
C MET A 66 -24.09 -25.55 48.61
N ARG A 67 -24.15 -24.28 49.06
CA ARG A 67 -24.78 -23.92 50.34
C ARG A 67 -26.26 -24.27 50.38
N LYS A 68 -27.01 -23.99 49.30
CA LYS A 68 -28.43 -24.37 49.19
C LYS A 68 -28.61 -25.88 49.29
N HIS A 69 -27.80 -26.65 48.59
CA HIS A 69 -27.84 -28.11 48.67
C HIS A 69 -27.43 -28.65 50.04
N ALA A 70 -26.42 -28.05 50.70
CA ALA A 70 -26.02 -28.44 52.05
C ALA A 70 -27.13 -28.19 53.10
N LEU A 71 -27.89 -27.09 52.97
CA LEU A 71 -29.06 -26.82 53.82
C LEU A 71 -30.18 -27.85 53.60
N LEU A 72 -30.49 -28.17 52.34
CA LEU A 72 -31.47 -29.21 51.99
C LEU A 72 -31.03 -30.59 52.52
N ASP A 73 -29.75 -30.92 52.40
CA ASP A 73 -29.18 -32.19 52.88
C ASP A 73 -29.28 -32.30 54.42
N SER A 74 -29.03 -31.20 55.15
CA SER A 74 -29.18 -31.14 56.60
C SER A 74 -30.63 -31.31 57.07
N LEU A 75 -31.60 -30.90 56.26
CA LEU A 75 -33.03 -30.98 56.57
C LEU A 75 -33.62 -32.36 56.26
N LEU A 76 -33.09 -33.05 55.23
CA LEU A 76 -33.68 -34.29 54.73
C LEU A 76 -32.95 -35.57 55.20
N PHE A 77 -31.94 -35.47 56.08
CA PHE A 77 -31.16 -36.61 56.62
C PHE A 77 -30.61 -37.60 55.56
N PHE A 78 -30.48 -37.17 54.30
CA PHE A 78 -29.96 -38.03 53.23
C PHE A 78 -28.42 -37.97 53.17
N ASN A 79 -27.84 -39.12 52.83
CA ASN A 79 -26.41 -39.33 52.59
C ASN A 79 -25.85 -38.28 51.59
N LYS A 80 -24.68 -37.68 51.89
CA LYS A 80 -24.05 -36.56 51.13
C LYS A 80 -24.32 -36.62 49.63
N ASN A 81 -25.12 -35.67 49.12
CA ASN A 81 -25.66 -35.68 47.76
C ASN A 81 -24.55 -35.62 46.68
N LYS A 82 -24.76 -36.37 45.59
CA LYS A 82 -23.87 -36.42 44.40
C LYS A 82 -23.56 -35.02 43.84
N LYS A 83 -24.54 -34.11 43.87
CA LYS A 83 -24.43 -32.71 43.40
C LYS A 83 -23.47 -31.86 44.22
N SER A 84 -23.48 -31.97 45.56
CA SER A 84 -22.56 -31.22 46.42
C SER A 84 -21.09 -31.60 46.17
N ARG A 85 -20.82 -32.89 45.91
CA ARG A 85 -19.50 -33.38 45.49
C ARG A 85 -19.11 -32.87 44.10
N GLU A 86 -20.06 -32.78 43.18
CA GLU A 86 -19.86 -32.23 41.83
C GLU A 86 -19.48 -30.74 41.87
N TYR A 87 -20.16 -29.94 42.70
CA TYR A 87 -19.80 -28.54 42.92
C TYR A 87 -18.39 -28.38 43.49
N LEU A 88 -18.01 -29.21 44.48
CA LEU A 88 -16.65 -29.18 45.04
C LEU A 88 -15.60 -29.53 43.99
N LYS A 89 -15.84 -30.58 43.19
CA LYS A 89 -14.95 -30.96 42.07
C LYS A 89 -14.81 -29.84 41.05
N ARG A 90 -15.90 -29.17 40.69
CA ARG A 90 -15.86 -28.06 39.74
C ARG A 90 -15.11 -26.85 40.30
N ILE A 91 -15.34 -26.48 41.56
CA ILE A 91 -14.61 -25.38 42.22
C ILE A 91 -13.12 -25.71 42.30
N ASP A 92 -12.75 -26.92 42.73
CA ASP A 92 -11.34 -27.36 42.78
C ASP A 92 -10.69 -27.35 41.40
N HIS A 93 -11.42 -27.80 40.37
CA HIS A 93 -10.95 -27.73 38.98
C HIS A 93 -10.73 -26.29 38.52
N LEU A 94 -11.66 -25.38 38.79
CA LEU A 94 -11.52 -23.96 38.45
C LEU A 94 -10.36 -23.30 39.20
N ASP A 95 -10.16 -23.65 40.48
CA ASP A 95 -9.07 -23.08 41.30
C ASP A 95 -7.69 -23.57 40.83
N LYS A 96 -7.58 -24.85 40.44
CA LYS A 96 -6.33 -25.43 39.92
C LYS A 96 -6.00 -25.02 38.50
N ASN A 97 -7.01 -24.80 37.65
CA ASN A 97 -6.83 -24.56 36.22
C ASN A 97 -7.21 -23.14 35.79
N LYS A 98 -7.41 -22.21 36.73
CA LYS A 98 -7.86 -20.83 36.45
C LYS A 98 -7.04 -20.21 35.33
N ASP A 99 -5.72 -20.18 35.51
CA ASP A 99 -4.83 -19.53 34.56
C ASP A 99 -4.85 -20.24 33.21
N ALA A 100 -4.79 -21.59 33.19
CA ALA A 100 -4.88 -22.35 31.95
C ALA A 100 -6.19 -22.11 31.17
N ILE A 101 -7.33 -21.96 31.86
CA ILE A 101 -8.62 -21.63 31.23
C ILE A 101 -8.56 -20.23 30.62
N ILE A 102 -8.03 -19.25 31.34
CA ILE A 102 -7.88 -17.87 30.86
C ILE A 102 -6.93 -17.83 29.66
N GLU A 103 -5.74 -18.42 29.76
CA GLU A 103 -4.75 -18.46 28.68
C GLU A 103 -5.32 -19.12 27.42
N ASN A 104 -6.05 -20.23 27.56
CA ASN A 104 -6.69 -20.89 26.42
C ASN A 104 -7.75 -19.98 25.76
N ASN A 105 -8.53 -19.24 26.57
CA ASN A 105 -9.49 -18.27 26.05
C ASN A 105 -8.82 -17.07 25.38
N LEU A 106 -7.62 -16.68 25.82
CA LEU A 106 -6.85 -15.57 25.23
C LEU A 106 -5.98 -15.98 24.04
N LEU A 107 -5.88 -17.28 23.73
CA LEU A 107 -4.97 -17.82 22.71
C LEU A 107 -5.14 -17.15 21.34
N TYR A 108 -6.37 -16.78 20.96
CA TYR A 108 -6.62 -16.10 19.70
C TYR A 108 -6.01 -14.69 19.66
N LEU A 109 -6.02 -13.94 20.77
CA LEU A 109 -5.40 -12.61 20.85
C LEU A 109 -3.88 -12.71 20.84
N TYR A 110 -3.29 -13.73 21.46
CA TYR A 110 -1.85 -13.96 21.38
C TYR A 110 -1.41 -14.28 19.96
N ARG A 111 -2.16 -15.13 19.24
CA ARG A 111 -1.91 -15.40 17.82
C ARG A 111 -2.03 -14.13 16.97
N GLU A 112 -3.05 -13.31 17.21
CA GLU A 112 -3.22 -12.02 16.54
C GLU A 112 -2.02 -11.11 16.79
N LYS A 113 -1.60 -10.95 18.04
CA LYS A 113 -0.42 -10.17 18.43
C LYS A 113 0.85 -10.66 17.71
N ASP A 114 1.09 -11.97 17.69
CA ASP A 114 2.25 -12.55 17.03
C ASP A 114 2.27 -12.23 15.53
N VAL A 115 1.10 -12.25 14.88
CA VAL A 115 0.97 -11.85 13.47
C VAL A 115 1.27 -10.35 13.32
N LEU A 116 0.69 -9.48 14.13
CA LEU A 116 0.93 -8.03 14.06
C LEU A 116 2.41 -7.65 14.31
N ASP A 117 3.07 -8.33 15.25
CA ASP A 117 4.50 -8.14 15.53
C ASP A 117 5.39 -8.72 14.44
N ARG A 118 4.96 -9.79 13.78
CA ARG A 118 5.66 -10.31 12.59
C ARG A 118 5.59 -9.31 11.45
N VAL A 119 4.45 -8.66 11.26
CA VAL A 119 4.22 -7.70 10.18
C VAL A 119 5.18 -6.52 10.24
N THR A 120 5.33 -5.91 11.40
CA THR A 120 6.23 -4.76 11.59
C THR A 120 7.71 -5.10 11.42
N ARG A 121 8.08 -6.37 11.62
CA ARG A 121 9.46 -6.86 11.46
C ARG A 121 9.75 -7.29 10.04
N GLU A 122 8.92 -8.17 9.47
CA GLU A 122 9.12 -8.78 8.16
C GLU A 122 8.83 -7.79 7.02
N TYR A 123 7.76 -7.00 7.12
CA TYR A 123 7.34 -6.04 6.08
C TYR A 123 7.80 -4.62 6.35
N ARG A 124 8.89 -4.46 7.11
CA ARG A 124 9.43 -3.13 7.46
C ARG A 124 9.79 -2.32 6.21
N SER A 125 10.24 -2.97 5.14
CA SER A 125 10.60 -2.29 3.90
C SER A 125 9.36 -1.82 3.13
N GLU A 126 8.34 -2.66 3.05
CA GLU A 126 7.06 -2.37 2.39
C GLU A 126 6.30 -1.28 3.15
N LEU A 127 6.28 -1.35 4.49
CA LEU A 127 5.73 -0.29 5.34
C LEU A 127 6.40 1.06 5.07
N LYS A 128 7.73 1.09 4.91
CA LYS A 128 8.44 2.32 4.53
C LYS A 128 8.03 2.82 3.15
N GLY A 129 7.87 1.91 2.19
CA GLY A 129 7.36 2.23 0.85
C GLY A 129 5.99 2.88 0.93
N TYR A 130 5.05 2.24 1.63
CA TYR A 130 3.71 2.75 1.90
C TYR A 130 3.71 4.13 2.55
N TYR A 131 4.48 4.34 3.63
CA TYR A 131 4.58 5.66 4.25
C TYR A 131 5.20 6.72 3.32
N GLY A 132 6.13 6.30 2.46
CA GLY A 132 6.66 7.18 1.41
C GLY A 132 5.59 7.62 0.43
N GLU A 133 4.80 6.67 -0.06
CA GLU A 133 3.68 6.90 -0.98
C GLU A 133 2.63 7.82 -0.34
N LEU A 134 2.28 7.61 0.93
CA LEU A 134 1.35 8.49 1.65
C LEU A 134 1.84 9.94 1.75
N LEU A 135 3.13 10.17 2.02
CA LEU A 135 3.68 11.52 2.09
C LEU A 135 3.63 12.23 0.73
N VAL A 136 3.92 11.49 -0.34
CA VAL A 136 3.78 12.00 -1.71
C VAL A 136 2.32 12.30 -2.01
N MET A 137 1.39 11.39 -1.71
CA MET A 137 -0.04 11.58 -1.93
C MET A 137 -0.58 12.83 -1.21
N ASP A 138 -0.24 13.03 0.07
CA ASP A 138 -0.63 14.24 0.83
C ASP A 138 -0.09 15.53 0.18
N THR A 139 1.08 15.46 -0.46
CA THR A 139 1.64 16.60 -1.20
C THR A 139 0.91 16.82 -2.52
N LEU A 140 0.59 15.75 -3.25
CA LEU A 140 -0.12 15.82 -4.53
C LEU A 140 -1.57 16.29 -4.35
N GLU A 141 -2.24 15.90 -3.26
CA GLU A 141 -3.59 16.35 -2.92
C GLU A 141 -3.65 17.88 -2.74
N ARG A 142 -2.62 18.49 -2.17
CA ARG A 142 -2.53 19.94 -1.94
C ARG A 142 -2.28 20.77 -3.19
N LEU A 143 -2.05 20.15 -4.34
CA LEU A 143 -1.95 20.87 -5.61
C LEU A 143 -3.29 21.59 -5.93
N GLY A 144 -3.24 22.52 -6.88
CA GLY A 144 -4.41 23.26 -7.34
C GLY A 144 -5.47 22.34 -7.99
N ASP A 145 -6.68 22.86 -8.17
CA ASP A 145 -7.82 22.13 -8.75
C ASP A 145 -7.67 21.82 -10.26
N GLU A 146 -6.70 22.44 -10.93
CA GLU A 146 -6.29 22.14 -12.30
C GLU A 146 -5.50 20.83 -12.44
N TYR A 147 -5.10 20.21 -11.32
CA TYR A 147 -4.35 18.97 -11.29
C TYR A 147 -5.23 17.76 -11.00
N TYR A 148 -4.98 16.68 -11.75
CA TYR A 148 -5.58 15.37 -11.55
C TYR A 148 -4.49 14.37 -11.20
N VAL A 149 -4.70 13.58 -10.16
CA VAL A 149 -3.72 12.65 -9.63
C VAL A 149 -4.31 11.25 -9.66
N LEU A 150 -3.79 10.38 -10.52
CA LEU A 150 -4.19 8.99 -10.60
C LEU A 150 -3.16 8.12 -9.88
N SER A 151 -3.58 7.40 -8.85
CA SER A 151 -2.69 6.51 -8.08
C SER A 151 -2.90 5.05 -8.47
N ASP A 152 -1.81 4.27 -8.38
CA ASP A 152 -1.78 2.84 -8.71
C ASP A 152 -2.20 2.53 -10.16
N VAL A 153 -1.53 3.15 -11.14
CA VAL A 153 -1.81 2.91 -12.55
C VAL A 153 -1.00 1.73 -13.05
N ARG A 154 -1.68 0.73 -13.62
CA ARG A 154 -1.06 -0.46 -14.23
C ARG A 154 -1.19 -0.37 -15.74
N ILE A 155 -0.07 -0.52 -16.42
CA ILE A 155 0.00 -0.42 -17.87
C ILE A 155 0.57 -1.71 -18.40
N THR A 156 -0.22 -2.43 -19.20
CA THR A 156 0.17 -3.71 -19.79
C THR A 156 -0.01 -3.65 -21.29
N ARG A 157 1.08 -3.90 -22.01
CA ARG A 157 1.07 -4.08 -23.45
C ARG A 157 0.77 -5.54 -23.78
N GLU A 158 0.00 -5.79 -24.83
CA GLU A 158 -0.33 -7.16 -25.25
C GLU A 158 0.94 -7.98 -25.53
N PHE A 159 1.89 -7.37 -26.25
CA PHE A 159 3.18 -7.96 -26.58
C PHE A 159 4.34 -7.20 -25.93
N GLY A 160 5.28 -7.94 -25.33
CA GLY A 160 6.51 -7.36 -24.81
C GLY A 160 7.41 -6.84 -25.92
N HIS A 161 8.24 -5.84 -25.60
CA HIS A 161 9.34 -5.39 -26.47
C HIS A 161 10.62 -5.22 -25.65
N LYS A 162 11.76 -5.06 -26.33
CA LYS A 162 13.01 -4.74 -25.65
C LYS A 162 13.08 -3.23 -25.37
N PHE A 163 13.30 -2.88 -24.10
CA PHE A 163 13.57 -1.54 -23.61
C PHE A 163 14.84 -1.60 -22.74
N ASP A 164 15.84 -0.79 -23.05
CA ASP A 164 17.18 -0.84 -22.41
C ASP A 164 17.75 -2.27 -22.32
N GLY A 165 17.60 -3.04 -23.41
CA GLY A 165 18.09 -4.42 -23.51
C GLY A 165 17.27 -5.48 -22.75
N LYS A 166 16.27 -5.08 -21.94
CA LYS A 166 15.41 -5.97 -21.16
C LYS A 166 14.01 -6.03 -21.74
N MET A 167 13.31 -7.15 -21.53
CA MET A 167 11.91 -7.27 -21.92
C MET A 167 11.03 -6.36 -21.04
N LEU A 168 10.19 -5.55 -21.69
CA LEU A 168 9.19 -4.68 -21.08
C LEU A 168 7.82 -5.01 -21.67
N LYS A 169 6.97 -5.60 -20.83
CA LYS A 169 5.57 -5.92 -21.15
C LYS A 169 4.59 -5.10 -20.32
N SER A 170 4.91 -4.89 -19.06
CA SER A 170 4.07 -4.12 -18.14
C SER A 170 4.92 -3.26 -17.22
N ALA A 171 4.29 -2.22 -16.70
CA ALA A 171 4.81 -1.38 -15.62
C ALA A 171 3.66 -0.96 -14.71
N ARG A 172 4.01 -0.64 -13.46
CA ARG A 172 3.13 0.01 -12.50
C ARG A 172 3.70 1.40 -12.25
N VAL A 173 2.83 2.39 -12.20
CA VAL A 173 3.16 3.77 -11.85
C VAL A 173 2.52 4.04 -10.50
N ASP A 174 3.30 4.56 -9.55
CA ASP A 174 2.78 4.94 -8.23
C ASP A 174 1.75 6.06 -8.39
N HIS A 175 2.12 7.15 -9.08
CA HIS A 175 1.21 8.26 -9.39
C HIS A 175 1.38 8.80 -10.81
N VAL A 176 0.28 9.12 -11.47
CA VAL A 176 0.25 9.91 -12.72
C VAL A 176 -0.41 11.25 -12.41
N VAL A 177 0.32 12.34 -12.59
CA VAL A 177 -0.24 13.69 -12.47
C VAL A 177 -0.51 14.25 -13.85
N VAL A 178 -1.72 14.76 -14.07
CA VAL A 178 -2.19 15.31 -15.34
C VAL A 178 -2.66 16.76 -15.11
N SER A 179 -2.22 17.66 -15.97
CA SER A 179 -2.69 19.05 -16.03
C SER A 179 -2.39 19.63 -17.41
N ARG A 180 -2.79 20.88 -17.65
CA ARG A 180 -2.37 21.65 -18.84
C ARG A 180 -0.85 21.74 -18.99
N LYS A 181 -0.09 21.60 -17.90
CA LYS A 181 1.38 21.61 -17.89
C LYS A 181 2.01 20.27 -18.30
N GLY A 182 1.21 19.25 -18.61
CA GLY A 182 1.66 17.95 -19.12
C GLY A 182 1.31 16.77 -18.22
N VAL A 183 1.87 15.61 -18.57
CA VAL A 183 1.66 14.33 -17.88
C VAL A 183 2.95 13.91 -17.18
N TYR A 184 2.87 13.62 -15.89
CA TYR A 184 4.01 13.29 -15.05
C TYR A 184 3.83 11.88 -14.49
N CYS A 185 4.74 10.99 -14.84
CA CYS A 185 4.82 9.63 -14.33
C CYS A 185 5.76 9.61 -13.12
N ILE A 186 5.19 9.42 -11.94
CA ILE A 186 5.88 9.54 -10.66
C ILE A 186 6.09 8.17 -10.05
N GLU A 187 7.36 7.89 -9.74
CA GLU A 187 7.78 6.79 -8.89
C GLU A 187 8.14 7.35 -7.51
N THR A 188 7.60 6.75 -6.44
CA THR A 188 7.85 7.16 -5.06
C THR A 188 8.90 6.29 -4.40
N LYS A 189 9.88 6.92 -3.76
CA LYS A 189 10.91 6.20 -3.00
C LYS A 189 11.18 6.77 -1.62
N ASN A 190 11.06 5.91 -0.62
CA ASN A 190 11.54 6.15 0.74
C ASN A 190 12.94 5.53 0.92
N TRP A 191 13.97 6.21 0.43
CA TRP A 191 15.33 5.68 0.34
C TRP A 191 16.17 5.82 1.62
N ASN A 192 17.06 4.85 1.82
CA ASN A 192 18.31 5.02 2.55
C ASN A 192 19.47 4.47 1.70
N LEU A 193 20.71 4.92 1.95
CA LEU A 193 21.90 4.69 1.08
C LEU A 193 22.26 3.22 0.74
N ARG A 194 21.52 2.21 1.22
CA ARG A 194 21.89 0.79 1.11
C ARG A 194 21.20 0.03 -0.03
N TRP A 195 20.74 0.70 -1.08
CA TRP A 195 20.24 -0.03 -2.26
C TRP A 195 21.42 -0.61 -3.05
N LYS A 196 21.72 -1.89 -2.80
CA LYS A 196 22.60 -2.73 -3.61
C LYS A 196 21.85 -4.03 -3.89
N SER A 197 21.07 -4.04 -4.96
CA SER A 197 20.52 -5.25 -5.54
C SER A 197 20.72 -5.10 -7.04
N GLU A 198 21.64 -5.88 -7.60
CA GLU A 198 21.97 -5.87 -9.04
C GLU A 198 20.81 -6.40 -9.89
N ASP A 199 19.88 -7.16 -9.29
CA ASP A 199 18.78 -7.82 -9.99
C ASP A 199 17.49 -6.99 -10.12
N ARG A 200 17.36 -5.87 -9.40
CA ARG A 200 16.14 -5.04 -9.45
C ARG A 200 16.40 -3.75 -10.22
N PRO A 201 15.47 -3.34 -11.13
CA PRO A 201 15.56 -2.06 -11.80
C PRO A 201 15.77 -0.92 -10.81
N THR A 202 16.62 0.06 -11.15
CA THR A 202 16.74 1.29 -10.37
C THR A 202 15.39 2.01 -10.37
N PRO A 203 15.11 2.87 -9.39
CA PRO A 203 13.90 3.69 -9.42
C PRO A 203 13.81 4.64 -10.63
N GLY A 204 14.94 5.11 -11.15
CA GLY A 204 14.92 5.81 -12.44
C GLY A 204 14.54 4.87 -13.59
N GLU A 205 15.07 3.63 -13.64
CA GLU A 205 14.69 2.63 -14.64
C GLU A 205 13.18 2.29 -14.52
N GLN A 206 12.64 2.20 -13.31
CA GLN A 206 11.21 1.99 -13.05
C GLN A 206 10.38 3.15 -13.62
N ALA A 207 10.74 4.39 -13.27
CA ALA A 207 10.07 5.58 -13.77
C ALA A 207 10.12 5.67 -15.31
N ARG A 208 11.28 5.39 -15.94
CA ARG A 208 11.45 5.41 -17.41
C ARG A 208 10.62 4.34 -18.10
N ARG A 209 10.65 3.10 -17.60
CA ARG A 209 9.87 2.00 -18.18
C ARG A 209 8.39 2.31 -18.14
N ALA A 210 7.93 2.88 -17.03
CA ALA A 210 6.52 3.20 -16.84
C ALA A 210 6.08 4.41 -17.67
N SER A 211 6.88 5.49 -17.70
CA SER A 211 6.60 6.66 -18.51
C SER A 211 6.63 6.37 -20.01
N TYR A 212 7.54 5.50 -20.46
CA TYR A 212 7.61 5.05 -21.86
C TYR A 212 6.33 4.31 -22.28
N LEU A 213 5.86 3.34 -21.47
CA LEU A 213 4.62 2.63 -21.76
C LEU A 213 3.41 3.57 -21.75
N LEU A 214 3.36 4.51 -20.81
CA LEU A 214 2.30 5.52 -20.75
C LEU A 214 2.31 6.42 -21.99
N TYR A 215 3.48 6.91 -22.41
CA TYR A 215 3.63 7.68 -23.64
C TYR A 215 3.16 6.91 -24.87
N ARG A 216 3.61 5.65 -25.02
CA ARG A 216 3.18 4.79 -26.14
C ARG A 216 1.65 4.65 -26.18
N TYR A 217 1.04 4.36 -25.05
CA TYR A 217 -0.41 4.24 -24.94
C TYR A 217 -1.12 5.55 -25.32
N LEU A 218 -0.71 6.67 -24.73
CA LEU A 218 -1.34 7.97 -25.00
C LEU A 218 -1.15 8.45 -26.44
N LYS A 219 0.03 8.23 -27.03
CA LYS A 219 0.33 8.65 -28.41
C LYS A 219 -0.35 7.75 -29.44
N TYR A 220 -0.18 6.44 -29.34
CA TYR A 220 -0.56 5.51 -30.41
C TYR A 220 -1.94 4.88 -30.23
N THR A 221 -2.43 4.73 -28.99
CA THR A 221 -3.75 4.16 -28.73
C THR A 221 -4.79 5.24 -28.47
N CYS A 222 -4.43 6.28 -27.72
CA CYS A 222 -5.33 7.40 -27.47
C CYS A 222 -5.26 8.51 -28.52
N ASP A 223 -4.30 8.44 -29.46
CA ASP A 223 -4.12 9.41 -30.55
C ASP A 223 -4.01 10.86 -30.04
N ILE A 224 -3.06 11.06 -29.11
CA ILE A 224 -2.69 12.38 -28.56
C ILE A 224 -1.26 12.72 -29.04
N PRO A 225 -1.11 13.26 -30.27
CA PRO A 225 0.18 13.28 -30.96
C PRO A 225 1.25 14.19 -30.32
N ARG A 226 0.83 15.24 -29.58
CA ARG A 226 1.74 16.20 -28.92
C ARG A 226 2.01 15.87 -27.45
N ILE A 227 1.60 14.69 -26.98
CA ILE A 227 1.74 14.33 -25.58
C ILE A 227 3.20 14.17 -25.18
N ARG A 228 3.57 14.76 -24.05
CA ARG A 228 4.85 14.53 -23.38
C ARG A 228 4.59 13.92 -22.01
N VAL A 229 5.25 12.80 -21.74
CA VAL A 229 5.21 12.11 -20.44
C VAL A 229 6.57 12.27 -19.77
N MET A 230 6.59 12.87 -18.59
CA MET A 230 7.81 13.15 -17.84
C MET A 230 8.04 12.09 -16.78
N SER A 231 9.24 11.52 -16.75
CA SER A 231 9.65 10.55 -15.73
C SER A 231 10.18 11.27 -14.50
N ILE A 232 9.55 11.05 -13.35
CA ILE A 232 9.93 11.68 -12.08
C ILE A 232 10.07 10.63 -11.00
N VAL A 233 11.14 10.75 -10.22
CA VAL A 233 11.30 10.03 -8.97
C VAL A 233 11.18 11.03 -7.83
N LEU A 234 10.14 10.87 -7.01
CA LEU A 234 9.98 11.65 -5.79
C LEU A 234 10.54 10.88 -4.60
N TYR A 235 11.45 11.53 -3.87
CA TYR A 235 12.03 10.95 -2.66
C TYR A 235 11.59 11.69 -1.40
N THR A 236 11.28 10.92 -0.36
CA THR A 236 10.81 11.45 0.93
C THR A 236 11.93 11.64 1.96
N ASN A 237 13.10 11.07 1.73
CA ASN A 237 14.24 11.14 2.65
C ASN A 237 15.42 11.94 2.06
N THR A 238 16.14 12.68 2.91
CA THR A 238 17.06 13.77 2.53
C THR A 238 18.38 13.34 1.89
N THR A 239 18.70 12.05 1.82
CA THR A 239 20.10 11.60 1.70
C THR A 239 20.54 11.18 0.30
N VAL A 240 19.67 11.14 -0.72
CA VAL A 240 20.06 10.59 -2.04
C VAL A 240 19.52 11.44 -3.19
N LYS A 241 20.44 12.02 -3.97
CA LYS A 241 20.15 12.52 -5.31
C LYS A 241 20.49 11.41 -6.30
N GLY A 242 19.47 10.76 -6.86
CA GLY A 242 19.67 9.86 -8.00
C GLY A 242 20.09 10.68 -9.23
N LYS A 243 20.83 10.05 -10.14
CA LYS A 243 21.12 10.61 -11.46
C LYS A 243 20.91 9.50 -12.48
N GLU A 244 19.96 9.72 -13.37
CA GLU A 244 19.64 8.85 -14.48
C GLU A 244 19.12 9.73 -15.61
N ASP A 245 19.54 9.44 -16.83
CA ASP A 245 19.19 10.26 -17.99
C ASP A 245 17.68 10.20 -18.22
N PHE A 246 17.08 11.33 -18.60
CA PHE A 246 15.64 11.47 -18.85
C PHE A 246 14.72 11.23 -17.64
N VAL A 247 15.29 11.23 -16.42
CA VAL A 247 14.54 11.15 -15.16
C VAL A 247 14.87 12.36 -14.29
N ARG A 248 13.83 13.01 -13.76
CA ARG A 248 14.02 14.06 -12.75
C ARG A 248 13.88 13.46 -11.35
N PHE A 249 14.88 13.72 -10.51
CA PHE A 249 14.87 13.35 -9.10
C PHE A 249 14.58 14.61 -8.27
N LEU A 250 13.47 14.62 -7.53
CA LEU A 250 13.03 15.75 -6.72
C LEU A 250 12.66 15.29 -5.31
N ARG A 251 12.87 16.14 -4.30
CA ARG A 251 12.17 15.94 -3.04
C ARG A 251 10.69 16.14 -3.29
N TYR A 252 9.86 15.36 -2.62
CA TYR A 252 8.42 15.49 -2.72
C TYR A 252 7.94 16.94 -2.41
N GLU A 253 8.54 17.59 -1.41
CA GLU A 253 8.31 19.01 -1.07
C GLU A 253 8.62 20.01 -2.20
N ASP A 254 9.57 19.70 -3.08
CA ASP A 254 10.00 20.58 -4.16
C ASP A 254 9.13 20.41 -5.42
N PHE A 255 8.30 19.36 -5.47
CA PHE A 255 7.50 19.01 -6.64
C PHE A 255 6.44 20.07 -7.01
N PRO A 256 5.69 20.67 -6.06
CA PRO A 256 4.75 21.74 -6.38
C PRO A 256 5.43 22.94 -7.06
N ALA A 257 6.53 23.45 -6.50
CA ALA A 257 7.29 24.56 -7.09
C ALA A 257 7.84 24.21 -8.48
N TYR A 258 8.27 22.95 -8.68
CA TYR A 258 8.67 22.45 -9.98
C TYR A 258 7.54 22.50 -11.01
N LEU A 259 6.31 22.13 -10.62
CA LEU A 259 5.14 22.21 -11.49
C LEU A 259 4.73 23.67 -11.76
N GLU A 260 4.83 24.56 -10.78
CA GLU A 260 4.53 25.98 -10.93
C GLU A 260 5.38 26.64 -12.01
N ALA A 261 6.67 26.31 -12.07
CA ALA A 261 7.61 26.87 -13.04
C ALA A 261 7.41 26.38 -14.49
N ARG A 262 6.52 25.41 -14.75
CA ARG A 262 6.33 24.85 -16.09
C ARG A 262 5.27 25.61 -16.88
N GLN A 263 5.52 25.72 -18.18
CA GLN A 263 4.55 26.25 -19.14
C GLN A 263 3.45 25.23 -19.44
N GLU A 264 2.29 25.74 -19.80
CA GLU A 264 1.18 24.92 -20.30
C GLU A 264 1.49 24.44 -21.72
N ILE A 265 1.33 23.14 -21.94
CA ILE A 265 1.62 22.48 -23.22
C ILE A 265 0.42 21.68 -23.75
N LEU A 266 -0.60 21.44 -22.92
CA LEU A 266 -1.83 20.73 -23.28
C LEU A 266 -3.05 21.66 -23.19
N SER A 267 -4.03 21.45 -24.07
CA SER A 267 -5.36 22.07 -23.95
C SER A 267 -6.25 21.33 -22.94
N ASP A 268 -7.36 21.95 -22.54
CA ASP A 268 -8.33 21.33 -21.62
C ASP A 268 -9.00 20.09 -22.25
N GLU A 269 -9.18 20.08 -23.57
CA GLU A 269 -9.67 18.92 -24.32
C GLU A 269 -8.67 17.76 -24.30
N GLU A 270 -7.37 18.06 -24.48
CA GLU A 270 -6.31 17.06 -24.40
C GLU A 270 -6.20 16.48 -22.99
N VAL A 271 -6.28 17.32 -21.95
CA VAL A 271 -6.33 16.88 -20.55
C VAL A 271 -7.52 15.93 -20.33
N SER A 272 -8.71 16.32 -20.78
CA SER A 272 -9.92 15.49 -20.64
C SER A 272 -9.78 14.14 -21.33
N ARG A 273 -9.18 14.11 -22.53
CA ARG A 273 -8.91 12.88 -23.28
C ARG A 273 -7.90 11.98 -22.60
N VAL A 274 -6.85 12.55 -22.00
CA VAL A 274 -5.90 11.80 -21.15
C VAL A 274 -6.66 11.16 -19.99
N LEU A 275 -7.50 11.91 -19.28
CA LEU A 275 -8.25 11.38 -18.13
C LEU A 275 -9.22 10.27 -18.52
N GLU A 276 -9.91 10.40 -19.66
CA GLU A 276 -10.79 9.36 -20.18
C GLU A 276 -10.01 8.07 -20.47
N CYS A 277 -8.85 8.17 -21.13
CA CYS A 277 -7.97 7.04 -21.40
C CYS A 277 -7.42 6.37 -20.13
N LEU A 278 -7.13 7.15 -19.10
CA LEU A 278 -6.56 6.63 -17.86
C LEU A 278 -7.63 6.20 -16.82
N GLY A 279 -8.91 6.38 -17.12
CA GLY A 279 -10.01 6.20 -16.15
C GLY A 279 -10.08 4.82 -15.50
N SER A 280 -9.73 3.74 -16.22
CA SER A 280 -9.74 2.37 -15.66
C SER A 280 -8.59 2.11 -14.69
N ARG A 281 -7.48 2.85 -14.81
CA ARG A 281 -6.17 2.63 -14.16
C ARG A 281 -5.51 1.27 -14.43
N ASP A 282 -6.25 0.22 -14.79
CA ASP A 282 -5.73 -1.03 -15.38
C ASP A 282 -5.84 -0.94 -16.91
N ILE A 283 -4.75 -0.51 -17.54
CA ILE A 283 -4.67 -0.22 -18.96
C ILE A 283 -4.07 -1.43 -19.68
N LYS A 284 -4.80 -1.91 -20.68
CA LYS A 284 -4.33 -2.96 -21.60
C LYS A 284 -4.44 -2.44 -23.02
N PHE A 285 -3.33 -2.50 -23.76
CA PHE A 285 -3.29 -1.94 -25.11
C PHE A 285 -2.43 -2.76 -26.07
N ASP A 286 -2.80 -2.69 -27.36
CA ASP A 286 -2.00 -3.14 -28.49
C ASP A 286 -1.70 -1.90 -29.36
N ASP A 287 -0.43 -1.72 -29.68
CA ASP A 287 0.09 -0.59 -30.46
C ASP A 287 0.96 -1.11 -31.61
N LYS A 288 0.62 -2.29 -32.17
CA LYS A 288 1.23 -2.80 -33.41
C LYS A 288 1.27 -1.68 -34.45
N LEU A 289 2.48 -1.15 -34.65
CA LEU A 289 2.74 -0.23 -35.74
C LEU A 289 2.53 -0.98 -37.07
N PRO A 290 1.88 -0.36 -38.07
CA PRO A 290 1.79 -0.94 -39.40
C PRO A 290 3.19 -1.26 -39.94
N GLU A 291 3.29 -2.34 -40.72
CA GLU A 291 4.59 -2.93 -41.13
C GLU A 291 5.52 -1.98 -41.90
N SER A 292 5.01 -0.83 -42.38
CA SER A 292 5.77 0.18 -43.11
C SER A 292 6.81 0.94 -42.28
N GLU A 293 6.77 0.88 -40.95
CA GLU A 293 7.76 1.53 -40.08
C GLU A 293 8.82 0.55 -39.52
N LYS A 294 8.71 -0.74 -39.82
CA LYS A 294 9.63 -1.78 -39.30
C LYS A 294 11.06 -1.70 -39.85
N GLU A 295 11.31 -0.92 -40.90
CA GLU A 295 12.63 -0.83 -41.54
C GLU A 295 13.49 0.38 -41.09
N VAL A 296 12.92 1.36 -40.38
CA VAL A 296 13.68 2.53 -39.88
C VAL A 296 14.20 2.29 -38.45
N SER A 297 13.62 1.32 -37.73
CA SER A 297 13.89 1.04 -36.31
C SER A 297 15.12 0.13 -36.08
N LYS A 298 16.16 0.20 -36.91
CA LYS A 298 17.46 -0.43 -36.59
C LYS A 298 18.41 0.63 -36.04
N GLU A 299 18.49 0.63 -34.72
CA GLU A 299 19.58 1.17 -33.88
C GLU A 299 19.70 2.70 -33.69
N GLY A 300 18.84 3.53 -34.30
CA GLY A 300 18.91 5.00 -34.15
C GLY A 300 17.77 5.70 -33.40
N GLU A 301 16.53 5.19 -33.44
CA GLU A 301 15.35 6.01 -33.12
C GLU A 301 15.03 6.16 -31.63
N ALA A 302 15.40 5.21 -30.77
CA ALA A 302 15.14 5.35 -29.33
C ALA A 302 15.91 6.54 -28.71
N THR A 303 17.11 6.81 -29.20
CA THR A 303 17.94 7.94 -28.75
C THR A 303 17.47 9.26 -29.37
N VAL A 304 16.86 9.22 -30.57
CA VAL A 304 16.42 10.41 -31.32
C VAL A 304 15.01 10.87 -30.92
N GLU A 305 14.07 9.96 -30.63
CA GLU A 305 12.75 10.35 -30.08
C GLU A 305 12.87 10.87 -28.64
N LEU A 306 13.89 10.45 -27.88
CA LEU A 306 14.21 11.00 -26.56
C LEU A 306 14.97 12.34 -26.65
N SER A 307 15.80 12.59 -27.69
CA SER A 307 16.49 13.87 -27.88
C SER A 307 15.55 14.98 -28.40
N LEU A 308 14.51 14.64 -29.16
CA LEU A 308 13.44 15.58 -29.56
C LEU A 308 12.62 16.11 -28.36
N LEU A 309 12.79 15.52 -27.17
CA LEU A 309 12.27 16.06 -25.91
C LEU A 309 13.13 17.19 -25.32
N GLU A 310 14.38 17.39 -25.78
CA GLU A 310 15.32 18.38 -25.22
C GLU A 310 15.42 19.69 -26.01
N GLU A 311 15.23 19.70 -27.33
CA GLU A 311 15.63 20.83 -28.20
C GLU A 311 14.82 22.16 -28.06
N VAL A 312 13.93 22.29 -27.08
CA VAL A 312 13.21 23.57 -26.83
C VAL A 312 13.36 24.08 -25.38
N SER A 313 14.22 23.47 -24.55
CA SER A 313 14.47 23.96 -23.18
C SER A 313 15.88 24.52 -22.93
N GLY A 314 16.73 24.57 -23.96
CA GLY A 314 18.04 25.22 -23.92
C GLY A 314 17.97 26.73 -24.13
N GLY A 315 17.21 27.44 -23.29
CA GLY A 315 17.34 28.88 -23.12
C GLY A 315 18.38 29.15 -22.03
N GLU A 316 19.63 29.32 -22.43
CA GLU A 316 20.72 29.79 -21.55
C GLU A 316 20.33 31.15 -20.94
N THR A 317 20.27 31.21 -19.62
CA THR A 317 20.43 32.46 -18.89
C THR A 317 21.88 32.55 -18.41
N VAL A 318 22.60 33.50 -18.99
CA VAL A 318 23.86 34.08 -18.51
C VAL A 318 23.72 34.62 -17.10
#